data_AF-A0A832MK16-F1
#
_entry.id   AF-A0A832MK16-F1
#
_cell.length_a   1.000
_cell.length_b   1.000
_cell.length_c   1.000
_cell.angle_alpha   90.00
_cell.angle_beta   90.00
_cell.angle_gamma   90.00
#
_symmetry.space_group_name_H-M   'P 1'
#
loop_
_entity.id
_entity.type
_entity.pdbx_description
1 polymer ?
#
loop_
_entity_poly.entity_id
_entity_poly.type
_entity_poly.pdbx_seq_one_letter_code
_entity_poly.pdbx_strand_id
1 'polypeptide(L)'
;MPVEFIENFLVVWNPSDGSELYKMGFYGKPLGMAKPKIPEFNVPLILDLMEGLYLAEKGIITVYEGFEKSKVNLKKLKQKARTLYEEFDEKYAVYRDLRESGMIVTPGIKFGCDFAVYKYGPGLEHAPYMVSVKKAAAELTATEIVKAGRLATTVRKRFIIAVPDLEKGKMRYLIFKWFKA
;
A
#
# COMPACT_ATOMS: atom_id res chain seq x y z
N MET A 1 -14.95 -10.80 -6.24
CA MET A 1 -14.23 -11.10 -7.49
C MET A 1 -13.21 -12.23 -7.26
N PRO A 2 -13.07 -13.21 -8.17
CA PRO A 2 -12.07 -14.28 -8.06
C PRO A 2 -10.66 -13.78 -8.45
N VAL A 3 -9.65 -14.18 -7.68
CA VAL A 3 -8.25 -13.76 -7.87
C VAL A 3 -7.33 -14.97 -7.72
N GLU A 4 -6.36 -15.12 -8.60
CA GLU A 4 -5.39 -16.21 -8.53
C GLU A 4 -4.12 -15.77 -7.81
N PHE A 5 -3.66 -16.59 -6.87
CA PHE A 5 -2.39 -16.39 -6.17
C PHE A 5 -1.28 -17.14 -6.89
N ILE A 6 -0.29 -16.39 -7.40
CA ILE A 6 0.84 -16.90 -8.16
C ILE A 6 2.12 -16.35 -7.54
N GLU A 7 2.93 -17.23 -6.96
CA GLU A 7 4.19 -16.93 -6.26
C GLU A 7 4.04 -15.89 -5.14
N ASN A 8 4.15 -14.60 -5.47
CA ASN A 8 4.12 -13.46 -4.56
C ASN A 8 3.09 -12.40 -5.00
N PHE A 9 2.31 -12.68 -6.05
CA PHE A 9 1.36 -11.75 -6.66
C PHE A 9 -0.04 -12.33 -6.71
N LEU A 10 -1.02 -11.43 -6.72
CA LEU A 10 -2.43 -11.77 -6.82
C LEU A 10 -2.96 -11.22 -8.15
N VAL A 11 -3.35 -12.11 -9.05
CA VAL A 11 -3.71 -11.79 -10.43
C VAL A 11 -5.22 -11.83 -10.62
N VAL A 12 -5.78 -10.71 -11.05
CA VAL A 12 -7.17 -10.56 -11.46
C VAL A 12 -7.21 -10.72 -12.98
N TRP A 13 -7.57 -11.90 -13.45
CA TRP A 13 -7.55 -12.22 -14.89
C TRP A 13 -8.64 -11.52 -15.68
N ASN A 14 -9.82 -11.32 -15.09
CA ASN A 14 -10.91 -10.61 -15.73
C ASN A 14 -10.61 -9.10 -15.74
N PRO A 15 -10.42 -8.46 -16.92
CA PRO A 15 -10.09 -7.04 -16.98
C PRO A 15 -11.20 -6.12 -16.47
N SER A 16 -12.47 -6.54 -16.51
CA SER A 16 -13.59 -5.79 -15.96
C SER A 16 -13.48 -5.68 -14.44
N ASP A 17 -13.26 -6.80 -13.76
CA ASP A 17 -13.03 -6.85 -12.31
C ASP A 17 -11.79 -6.04 -11.93
N GLY A 18 -10.73 -6.15 -12.71
CA GLY A 18 -9.51 -5.36 -12.53
C GLY A 18 -9.78 -3.85 -12.65
N SER A 19 -10.52 -3.44 -13.67
CA SER A 19 -10.90 -2.04 -13.87
C SER A 19 -11.77 -1.52 -12.72
N GLU A 20 -12.68 -2.34 -12.18
CA GLU A 20 -13.50 -1.98 -11.02
C GLU A 20 -12.65 -1.76 -9.77
N LEU A 21 -11.74 -2.68 -9.45
CA LEU A 21 -10.80 -2.52 -8.33
C LEU A 21 -9.94 -1.26 -8.49
N TYR A 22 -9.47 -0.98 -9.71
CA TYR A 22 -8.69 0.22 -9.97
C TYR A 22 -9.52 1.50 -9.76
N LYS A 23 -10.79 1.52 -10.18
CA LYS A 23 -11.72 2.65 -9.94
C LYS A 23 -12.02 2.88 -8.46
N MET A 24 -12.14 1.82 -7.67
CA MET A 24 -12.48 1.92 -6.24
C MET A 24 -11.41 2.67 -5.42
N GLY A 25 -10.14 2.61 -5.82
CA GLY A 25 -9.08 3.24 -5.03
C GLY A 25 -7.68 3.01 -5.55
N PHE A 26 -7.49 2.87 -6.86
CA PHE A 26 -6.19 2.62 -7.50
C PHE A 26 -5.50 1.37 -6.93
N TYR A 27 -6.26 0.29 -6.70
CA TYR A 27 -5.69 -0.99 -6.29
C TYR A 27 -4.97 -1.63 -7.47
N GLY A 28 -3.76 -2.13 -7.21
CA GLY A 28 -2.98 -2.90 -8.16
C GLY A 28 -2.43 -2.09 -9.34
N LYS A 29 -1.84 -2.81 -10.29
CA LYS A 29 -1.29 -2.27 -11.52
C LYS A 29 -1.69 -3.16 -12.70
N PRO A 30 -2.26 -2.59 -13.76
CA PRO A 30 -2.55 -3.36 -14.96
C PRO A 30 -1.25 -3.84 -15.60
N LEU A 31 -1.22 -5.12 -16.01
CA LEU A 31 -0.03 -5.73 -16.56
C LEU A 31 0.46 -4.95 -17.79
N GLY A 32 1.74 -4.56 -17.78
CA GLY A 32 2.36 -3.80 -18.87
C GLY A 32 2.01 -2.30 -18.91
N MET A 33 1.18 -1.78 -18.00
CA MET A 33 0.83 -0.35 -17.94
C MET A 33 1.30 0.29 -16.63
N ALA A 34 2.26 1.21 -16.72
CA ALA A 34 2.79 1.90 -15.55
C ALA A 34 1.80 2.91 -14.93
N LYS A 35 1.00 3.58 -15.77
CA LYS A 35 0.01 4.60 -15.37
C LYS A 35 -1.15 4.64 -16.39
N PRO A 36 -2.26 3.93 -16.14
CA PRO A 36 -3.47 4.03 -16.94
C PRO A 36 -3.97 5.48 -17.00
N LYS A 37 -4.26 6.00 -18.20
CA LYS A 37 -4.85 7.33 -18.39
C LYS A 37 -6.34 7.35 -18.06
N ILE A 38 -6.99 6.23 -18.33
CA ILE A 38 -8.38 5.93 -18.01
C ILE A 38 -8.41 4.70 -17.10
N PRO A 39 -9.38 4.60 -16.18
CA PRO A 39 -9.45 3.50 -15.24
C PRO A 39 -9.93 2.18 -15.87
N GLU A 40 -10.44 2.20 -17.10
CA GLU A 40 -10.79 1.03 -17.89
C GLU A 40 -9.59 0.51 -18.70
N PHE A 41 -9.31 -0.78 -18.61
CA PHE A 41 -8.27 -1.45 -19.38
C PHE A 41 -8.65 -2.90 -19.68
N ASN A 42 -8.06 -3.45 -20.74
CA ASN A 42 -8.35 -4.81 -21.22
C ASN A 42 -7.18 -5.79 -20.98
N VAL A 43 -6.50 -5.63 -19.84
CA VAL A 43 -5.39 -6.51 -19.41
C VAL A 43 -5.62 -6.96 -17.97
N PRO A 44 -5.02 -8.08 -17.53
CA PRO A 44 -5.09 -8.49 -16.13
C PRO A 44 -4.55 -7.42 -15.18
N LEU A 45 -5.15 -7.32 -14.00
CA LEU A 45 -4.68 -6.47 -12.91
C LEU A 45 -3.81 -7.30 -11.95
N ILE A 46 -2.65 -6.78 -11.57
CA ILE A 46 -1.77 -7.38 -10.57
C ILE A 46 -1.89 -6.61 -9.27
N LEU A 47 -2.27 -7.30 -8.21
CA LEU A 47 -2.27 -6.82 -6.84
C LEU A 47 -1.03 -7.35 -6.12
N ASP A 48 -0.44 -6.54 -5.26
CA ASP A 48 0.52 -7.05 -4.28
C ASP A 48 -0.19 -7.77 -3.11
N LEU A 49 0.57 -8.50 -2.30
CA LEU A 49 0.01 -9.25 -1.16
C LEU A 49 -0.61 -8.33 -0.10
N MET A 50 -0.17 -7.08 0.01
CA MET A 50 -0.69 -6.13 0.99
C MET A 50 -2.09 -5.65 0.58
N GLU A 51 -2.23 -5.26 -0.68
CA GLU A 51 -3.50 -4.86 -1.30
C GLU A 51 -4.49 -6.03 -1.30
N GLY A 52 -4.05 -7.20 -1.76
CA GLY A 52 -4.92 -8.36 -1.86
C GLY A 52 -5.35 -8.91 -0.51
N LEU A 53 -4.48 -8.90 0.52
CA LEU A 53 -4.91 -9.26 1.87
C LEU A 53 -6.01 -8.31 2.37
N TYR A 54 -5.84 -6.99 2.20
CA TYR A 54 -6.85 -6.00 2.57
C TYR A 54 -8.18 -6.22 1.84
N LEU A 55 -8.14 -6.40 0.51
CA LEU A 55 -9.36 -6.64 -0.28
C LEU A 55 -10.05 -7.95 0.11
N ALA A 56 -9.28 -8.98 0.46
CA ALA A 56 -9.82 -10.25 0.93
C ALA A 56 -10.42 -10.12 2.34
N GLU A 57 -9.80 -9.36 3.26
CA GLU A 57 -10.36 -9.05 4.59
C GLU A 57 -11.69 -8.29 4.47
N LYS A 58 -11.82 -7.39 3.49
CA LYS A 58 -13.07 -6.67 3.19
C LYS A 58 -14.11 -7.50 2.42
N GLY A 59 -13.79 -8.74 2.05
CA GLY A 59 -14.69 -9.61 1.29
C GLY A 59 -14.90 -9.21 -0.17
N ILE A 60 -14.11 -8.26 -0.69
CA ILE A 60 -14.22 -7.76 -2.07
C ILE A 60 -13.67 -8.81 -3.06
N ILE A 61 -12.59 -9.49 -2.67
CA ILE A 61 -11.98 -10.55 -3.47
C ILE A 61 -12.01 -11.90 -2.77
N THR A 62 -11.98 -12.97 -3.55
CA THR A 62 -11.75 -14.33 -3.08
C THR A 62 -10.53 -14.90 -3.80
N VAL A 63 -9.56 -15.35 -3.02
CA VAL A 63 -8.27 -15.80 -3.53
C VAL A 63 -8.25 -17.32 -3.69
N TYR A 64 -7.72 -17.78 -4.82
CA TYR A 64 -7.55 -19.18 -5.17
C TYR A 64 -6.11 -19.47 -5.59
N GLU A 65 -5.64 -20.70 -5.41
CA GLU A 65 -4.29 -21.12 -5.79
C GLU A 65 -4.28 -22.54 -6.37
N GLY A 66 -3.41 -22.75 -7.35
CA GLY A 66 -3.16 -24.04 -7.99
C GLY A 66 -4.22 -24.43 -9.02
N PHE A 67 -3.94 -25.52 -9.74
CA PHE A 67 -4.80 -26.03 -10.82
C PHE A 67 -6.22 -26.37 -10.36
N GLU A 68 -6.36 -26.89 -9.14
CA GLU A 68 -7.67 -27.23 -8.55
C GLU A 68 -8.42 -26.00 -8.00
N LYS A 69 -7.86 -24.79 -8.14
CA LYS A 69 -8.43 -23.54 -7.61
C LYS A 69 -8.84 -23.67 -6.14
N SER A 70 -7.92 -24.18 -5.32
CA SER A 70 -8.15 -24.30 -3.88
C SER A 70 -8.27 -22.90 -3.26
N LYS A 71 -9.30 -22.69 -2.43
CA LYS A 71 -9.51 -21.39 -1.79
C LYS A 71 -8.39 -21.11 -0.77
N VAL A 72 -7.73 -19.97 -0.93
CA VAL A 72 -6.68 -19.51 -0.02
C VAL A 72 -7.33 -18.71 1.12
N ASN A 73 -7.01 -19.07 2.36
CA ASN A 73 -7.50 -18.33 3.52
C ASN A 73 -6.60 -17.13 3.88
N LEU A 74 -7.16 -16.19 4.64
CA LEU A 74 -6.45 -14.98 5.08
C LEU A 74 -5.18 -15.29 5.88
N LYS A 75 -5.20 -16.37 6.67
CA LYS A 75 -4.04 -16.81 7.48
C LYS A 75 -2.84 -17.14 6.59
N LYS A 76 -3.06 -17.86 5.48
CA LYS A 76 -2.02 -18.22 4.51
C LYS A 76 -1.47 -16.99 3.79
N LEU A 77 -2.34 -16.07 3.34
CA LEU A 77 -1.91 -14.81 2.72
C LEU A 77 -1.07 -13.96 3.67
N LYS A 78 -1.54 -13.80 4.92
CA LYS A 78 -0.83 -13.05 5.95
C LYS A 78 0.53 -13.65 6.27
N GLN A 79 0.61 -14.98 6.37
CA GLN A 79 1.89 -15.67 6.60
C GLN A 79 2.87 -15.44 5.45
N LYS A 80 2.41 -15.56 4.20
CA LYS A 80 3.24 -15.30 3.03
C LYS A 80 3.73 -13.85 2.99
N ALA A 81 2.84 -12.90 3.29
CA ALA A 81 3.17 -11.48 3.31
C ALA A 81 4.24 -11.15 4.38
N ARG A 82 4.18 -11.78 5.56
CA ARG A 82 5.22 -11.67 6.60
C ARG A 82 6.59 -12.19 6.16
N THR A 83 6.63 -13.17 5.26
CA THR A 83 7.90 -13.67 4.69
C THR A 83 8.47 -12.71 3.64
N LEU A 84 7.61 -11.97 2.94
CA LEU A 84 8.01 -11.07 1.85
C LEU A 84 8.38 -9.65 2.33
N TYR A 85 7.70 -9.15 3.36
CA TYR A 85 7.87 -7.78 3.86
C TYR A 85 8.43 -7.77 5.28
N GLU A 86 9.50 -7.01 5.48
CA GLU A 86 9.96 -6.66 6.83
C GLU A 86 8.95 -5.77 7.55
N GLU A 87 8.77 -6.03 8.85
CA GLU A 87 7.83 -5.29 9.71
C GLU A 87 6.41 -5.25 9.12
N PHE A 88 6.00 -6.38 8.52
CA PHE A 88 4.73 -6.49 7.81
C PHE A 88 3.53 -6.12 8.69
N ASP A 89 3.49 -6.58 9.94
CA ASP A 89 2.32 -6.37 10.80
C ASP A 89 2.09 -4.88 11.10
N GLU A 90 3.16 -4.14 11.37
CA GLU A 90 3.13 -2.69 11.56
C GLU A 90 2.74 -1.96 10.26
N LYS A 91 3.37 -2.33 9.14
CA LYS A 91 3.08 -1.71 7.83
C LYS A 91 1.65 -1.99 7.38
N TYR A 92 1.15 -3.20 7.61
CA TYR A 92 -0.21 -3.57 7.27
C TYR A 92 -1.24 -2.85 8.14
N ALA A 93 -0.97 -2.67 9.44
CA ALA A 93 -1.83 -1.87 10.31
C ALA A 93 -1.94 -0.42 9.81
N VAL A 94 -0.83 0.20 9.41
CA VAL A 94 -0.81 1.55 8.82
C VAL A 94 -1.52 1.59 7.47
N TYR A 95 -1.25 0.61 6.59
CA TYR A 95 -1.93 0.49 5.30
C TYR A 95 -3.44 0.43 5.46
N ARG A 96 -3.93 -0.41 6.39
CA ARG A 96 -5.35 -0.58 6.68
C ARG A 96 -5.98 0.69 7.22
N ASP A 97 -5.37 1.33 8.21
CA ASP A 97 -5.86 2.59 8.80
C ASP A 97 -6.00 3.71 7.75
N LEU A 98 -4.98 3.85 6.89
CA LEU A 98 -5.00 4.81 5.79
C LEU A 98 -6.07 4.48 4.74
N ARG A 99 -6.24 3.20 4.37
CA ARG A 99 -7.28 2.79 3.43
C ARG A 99 -8.69 2.97 4.01
N GLU A 100 -8.88 2.70 5.29
CA GLU A 100 -10.15 2.87 5.99
C GLU A 100 -10.53 4.34 6.16
N SER A 101 -9.55 5.24 6.24
CA SER A 101 -9.78 6.70 6.21
C SER A 101 -10.02 7.26 4.79
N GLY A 102 -10.15 6.40 3.78
CA GLY A 102 -10.45 6.79 2.40
C GLY A 102 -9.23 7.30 1.61
N MET A 103 -8.01 7.13 2.15
CA MET A 103 -6.79 7.50 1.45
C MET A 103 -6.37 6.41 0.45
N ILE A 104 -5.75 6.82 -0.63
CA ILE A 104 -5.16 5.90 -1.61
C ILE A 104 -3.71 5.63 -1.20
N VAL A 105 -3.40 4.36 -0.93
CA VAL A 105 -2.08 3.92 -0.45
C VAL A 105 -1.39 3.11 -1.53
N THR A 106 -0.20 3.54 -1.94
CA THR A 106 0.62 2.87 -2.95
C THR A 106 2.06 2.67 -2.45
N PRO A 107 2.84 1.74 -3.03
CA PRO A 107 4.22 1.53 -2.63
C PRO A 107 5.09 2.79 -2.72
N GLY A 108 5.77 3.13 -1.63
CA GLY A 108 6.57 4.36 -1.46
C GLY A 108 8.01 4.27 -1.96
N ILE A 109 8.46 3.12 -2.47
CA ILE A 109 9.86 2.85 -2.83
C ILE A 109 10.48 3.91 -3.75
N LYS A 110 9.69 4.46 -4.69
CA LYS A 110 10.14 5.53 -5.60
C LYS A 110 10.46 6.85 -4.89
N PHE A 111 10.00 7.01 -3.66
CA PHE A 111 10.18 8.20 -2.82
C PHE A 111 11.02 7.91 -1.57
N GLY A 112 11.58 6.71 -1.44
CA GLY A 112 12.39 6.33 -0.27
C GLY A 112 11.59 6.24 1.03
N CYS A 113 10.31 5.89 0.96
CA CYS A 113 9.44 5.67 2.12
C CYS A 113 8.65 4.36 1.93
N ASP A 114 7.90 3.93 2.96
CA ASP A 114 7.10 2.70 2.87
C ASP A 114 5.88 2.91 1.97
N PHE A 115 5.17 4.03 2.12
CA PHE A 115 3.96 4.33 1.36
C PHE A 115 3.97 5.75 0.78
N ALA A 116 3.50 5.84 -0.46
CA ALA A 116 3.04 7.08 -1.07
C ALA A 116 1.53 7.15 -0.98
N VAL A 117 1.03 8.12 -0.24
CA VAL A 117 -0.39 8.25 0.13
C VAL A 117 -0.99 9.47 -0.56
N TYR A 118 -2.16 9.29 -1.17
CA TYR A 118 -2.86 10.28 -1.96
C TYR A 118 -4.29 10.48 -1.45
N LYS A 119 -4.86 11.66 -1.66
CA LYS A 119 -6.28 11.93 -1.42
C LYS A 119 -7.14 11.59 -2.63
N TYR A 120 -6.66 11.93 -3.83
CA TYR A 120 -7.40 11.76 -5.08
C TYR A 120 -6.78 10.71 -5.98
N GLY A 121 -5.46 10.51 -5.87
CA GLY A 121 -4.75 9.41 -6.53
C GLY A 121 -3.55 9.85 -7.36
N PRO A 122 -2.74 8.89 -7.82
CA PRO A 122 -1.55 9.17 -8.62
C PRO A 122 -1.90 9.90 -9.93
N GLY A 123 -1.35 11.10 -10.13
CA GLY A 123 -1.57 11.89 -11.34
C GLY A 123 -2.75 12.87 -11.26
N LEU A 124 -3.58 12.80 -10.22
CA LEU A 124 -4.68 13.74 -9.96
C LEU A 124 -4.31 14.80 -8.92
N GLU A 125 -3.23 14.61 -8.16
CA GLU A 125 -2.69 15.60 -7.24
C GLU A 125 -1.17 15.78 -7.42
N HIS A 126 -0.68 16.96 -7.05
CA HIS A 126 0.70 17.37 -7.29
C HIS A 126 1.75 16.50 -6.57
N ALA A 127 1.39 15.91 -5.42
CA ALA A 127 2.35 15.21 -4.59
C ALA A 127 1.68 14.31 -3.53
N PRO A 128 2.14 13.06 -3.36
CA PRO A 128 1.72 12.23 -2.23
C PRO A 128 2.27 12.74 -0.89
N TYR A 129 1.60 12.37 0.19
CA TYR A 129 2.21 12.26 1.51
C TYR A 129 3.19 11.09 1.52
N MET A 130 4.42 11.32 1.98
CA MET A 130 5.42 10.27 2.12
C MET A 130 5.32 9.71 3.53
N VAL A 131 4.93 8.45 3.67
CA VAL A 131 4.71 7.81 4.96
C VAL A 131 5.77 6.73 5.19
N SER A 132 6.51 6.86 6.28
CA SER A 132 7.41 5.83 6.80
C SER A 132 6.84 5.24 8.08
N VAL A 133 6.88 3.93 8.21
CA VAL A 133 6.36 3.20 9.37
C VAL A 133 7.49 2.93 10.35
N LYS A 134 7.24 3.20 11.64
CA LYS A 134 8.20 2.97 12.72
C LYS A 134 7.51 2.35 13.92
N LYS A 135 8.18 1.40 14.59
CA LYS A 135 7.74 0.87 15.88
C LYS A 135 7.82 1.96 16.95
N ALA A 136 6.95 1.90 17.94
CA ALA A 136 6.93 2.89 19.02
C ALA A 136 8.24 2.95 19.84
N ALA A 137 8.94 1.81 19.94
CA ALA A 137 10.23 1.69 20.62
C ALA A 137 11.43 1.90 19.68
N ALA A 138 11.21 2.17 18.39
CA ALA A 138 12.32 2.40 17.47
C ALA A 138 12.98 3.75 17.77
N GLU A 139 14.31 3.75 17.90
CA GLU A 139 15.08 4.98 17.95
C GLU A 139 15.01 5.69 16.59
N LEU A 140 14.80 7.00 16.63
CA LEU A 140 14.84 7.85 15.45
C LEU A 140 16.18 8.58 15.42
N THR A 141 17.05 8.17 14.50
CA THR A 141 18.38 8.78 14.39
C THR A 141 18.31 10.15 13.70
N ALA A 142 19.23 11.05 14.05
CA ALA A 142 19.35 12.34 13.36
C ALA A 142 19.54 12.17 11.84
N THR A 143 20.27 11.14 11.43
CA THR A 143 20.48 10.79 10.01
C THR A 143 19.18 10.46 9.29
N GLU A 144 18.24 9.76 9.94
CA GLU A 144 16.93 9.47 9.37
C GLU A 144 16.08 10.72 9.23
N ILE A 145 16.12 11.62 10.21
CA ILE A 145 15.44 12.93 10.13
C ILE A 145 16.04 13.76 8.98
N VAL A 146 17.35 13.77 8.81
CA VAL A 146 18.02 14.48 7.71
C VAL A 146 17.69 13.83 6.36
N LYS A 147 17.67 12.50 6.26
CA LYS A 147 17.23 11.78 5.04
C LYS A 147 15.79 12.13 4.69
N ALA A 148 14.89 12.08 5.68
CA ALA A 148 13.50 12.50 5.53
C ALA A 148 13.38 13.96 5.09
N GLY A 149 14.20 14.85 5.68
CA GLY A 149 14.29 16.26 5.30
C GLY A 149 14.79 16.47 3.87
N ARG A 150 15.81 15.72 3.42
CA ARG A 150 16.30 15.74 2.03
C ARG A 150 15.22 15.27 1.06
N LEU A 151 14.57 14.14 1.36
CA LEU A 151 13.45 13.63 0.57
C LEU A 151 12.32 14.66 0.52
N ALA A 152 11.97 15.30 1.64
CA ALA A 152 10.91 16.30 1.71
C ALA A 152 11.25 17.60 0.95
N THR A 153 12.50 18.07 1.03
CA THR A 153 12.93 19.34 0.42
C THR A 153 13.07 19.24 -1.10
N THR A 154 13.48 18.10 -1.66
CA THR A 154 13.53 17.90 -3.11
C THR A 154 12.15 17.92 -3.77
N VAL A 155 11.07 17.61 -3.04
CA VAL A 155 9.72 17.48 -3.62
C VAL A 155 8.61 18.34 -3.01
N ARG A 156 8.91 19.30 -2.09
CA ARG A 156 7.92 20.11 -1.34
C ARG A 156 6.84 19.26 -0.64
N LYS A 157 7.11 17.98 -0.36
CA LYS A 157 6.11 17.04 0.17
C LYS A 157 6.19 16.94 1.69
N ARG A 158 5.05 16.66 2.31
CA ARG A 158 4.99 16.41 3.75
C ARG A 158 5.47 14.99 4.03
N PHE A 159 6.49 14.87 4.86
CA PHE A 159 6.98 13.58 5.35
C PHE A 159 6.25 13.25 6.65
N ILE A 160 5.79 12.02 6.78
CA ILE A 160 4.99 11.54 7.91
C ILE A 160 5.64 10.27 8.44
N ILE A 161 5.81 10.21 9.77
CA ILE A 161 6.13 8.97 10.46
C ILE A 161 4.84 8.42 11.05
N ALA A 162 4.46 7.21 10.65
CA ALA A 162 3.34 6.47 11.21
C ALA A 162 3.87 5.50 12.27
N VAL A 163 3.31 5.58 13.47
CA VAL A 163 3.69 4.78 14.63
C VAL A 163 2.46 4.00 15.11
N PRO A 164 2.26 2.76 14.61
CA PRO A 164 1.20 1.89 15.08
C PRO A 164 1.52 1.35 16.48
N ASP A 165 0.54 1.40 17.38
CA ASP A 165 0.52 0.65 18.64
C ASP A 165 -0.41 -0.55 18.43
N LEU A 166 0.17 -1.70 18.10
CA LEU A 166 -0.58 -2.92 17.77
C LEU A 166 -1.31 -3.51 18.98
N GLU A 167 -0.83 -3.27 20.21
CA GLU A 167 -1.45 -3.77 21.43
C GLU A 167 -2.69 -2.95 21.79
N LYS A 168 -2.60 -1.63 21.67
CA LYS A 168 -3.70 -0.70 22.01
C LYS A 168 -4.59 -0.36 20.82
N GLY A 169 -4.25 -0.83 19.61
CA GLY A 169 -4.96 -0.50 18.38
C GLY A 169 -4.96 1.00 18.05
N LYS A 170 -3.93 1.74 18.49
CA LYS A 170 -3.84 3.19 18.29
C LYS A 170 -2.85 3.52 17.19
N MET A 171 -3.20 4.51 16.36
CA MET A 171 -2.32 5.02 15.32
C MET A 171 -1.85 6.44 15.65
N ARG A 172 -0.54 6.69 15.60
CA ARG A 172 0.02 8.04 15.75
C ARG A 172 0.72 8.45 14.45
N TYR A 173 0.40 9.64 13.95
CA TYR A 173 1.04 10.22 12.78
C TYR A 173 1.79 11.49 13.15
N LEU A 174 3.11 11.50 12.94
CA LEU A 174 3.98 12.65 13.17
C LEU A 174 4.28 13.31 11.82
N ILE A 175 3.81 14.53 11.63
CA ILE A 175 3.99 15.27 10.37
C ILE A 175 5.17 16.22 10.50
N PHE A 176 6.15 16.06 9.62
CA PHE A 176 7.32 16.93 9.55
C PHE A 176 7.15 17.93 8.42
N LYS A 177 7.33 19.22 8.75
CA LYS A 177 7.41 20.31 7.78
C LYS A 177 8.75 21.01 7.97
N TRP A 178 9.53 21.11 6.90
CA TRP A 178 10.79 21.83 6.97
C TRP A 178 10.51 23.32 7.24
N PHE A 179 11.03 23.81 8.36
CA PHE A 179 10.98 25.22 8.72
C PHE A 179 12.22 25.91 8.16
N LYS A 180 12.02 26.96 7.36
CA LYS A 180 13.07 27.92 7.01
C LYS A 180 12.88 29.11 7.91
N ALA A 181 13.83 29.33 8.82
CA ALA A 181 13.95 30.55 9.61
C ALA A 181 14.49 31.67 8.72
#